data_AF-A0A1F8EXN8-F1
#
_entry.id   AF-A0A1F8EXN8-F1
#
_cell.length_a   1.000
_cell.length_b   1.000
_cell.length_c   1.000
_cell.angle_alpha   90.00
_cell.angle_beta   90.00
_cell.angle_gamma   90.00
#
_symmetry.space_group_name_H-M   'P 1'
#
loop_
_entity.id
_entity.type
_entity.pdbx_description
1 polymer ?
#
loop_
_entity_poly.entity_id
_entity_poly.type
_entity_poly.pdbx_seq_one_letter_code
_entity_poly.pdbx_strand_id
1 'polypeptide(L)'
;MNEYWNLGVGPAQKFEKALNRNGCTPAELDTLSSGSLLSQVRRVIAGQAKIVPVEPQMDRWVTINSTTIAVNLGATPRLPFDGARVESHIGNGWAIVERRADGLYVNDHKVILHLSKRQIVGSKFVRGYELRRELTGKPVLNANILDALYDNPHLIPEDWKKDEHDNIRYIFFWGSIYCDVDGRLCVRALCFRSSAWGRSCNWLVDDWLGPDLAASLASV
;
A
#
# COMPACT_ATOMS: atom_id res chain seq x y z
N MET A 1 -35.85 33.41 -20.52
CA MET A 1 -35.36 33.66 -21.89
C MET A 1 -34.02 32.94 -21.98
N ASN A 2 -33.95 31.80 -22.67
CA ASN A 2 -32.68 31.10 -22.85
C ASN A 2 -31.97 31.75 -24.05
N GLU A 3 -30.96 32.57 -23.76
CA GLU A 3 -29.96 32.95 -24.76
C GLU A 3 -29.19 31.70 -25.16
N TYR A 4 -29.45 31.21 -26.38
CA TYR A 4 -28.56 30.23 -27.01
C TYR A 4 -27.26 30.96 -27.34
N TRP A 5 -26.23 30.71 -26.55
CA TRP A 5 -24.88 31.19 -26.83
C TRP A 5 -24.39 30.58 -28.13
N ASN A 6 -24.31 31.39 -29.19
CA ASN A 6 -23.67 31.02 -30.44
C ASN A 6 -22.25 31.62 -30.44
N LEU A 7 -21.23 30.77 -30.47
CA LEU A 7 -19.85 31.24 -30.56
C LEU A 7 -19.66 31.86 -31.93
N GLY A 8 -19.68 33.20 -32.00
CA GLY A 8 -19.26 33.91 -33.20
C GLY A 8 -17.83 33.50 -33.62
N VAL A 9 -17.46 33.79 -34.87
CA VAL A 9 -16.17 33.39 -35.48
C VAL A 9 -14.97 33.81 -34.61
N GLY A 10 -15.02 35.00 -34.01
CA GLY A 10 -13.93 35.52 -33.17
C GLY A 10 -13.69 34.73 -31.87
N PRO A 11 -14.71 34.55 -31.01
CA PRO A 11 -14.60 33.70 -29.82
C PRO A 11 -14.17 32.26 -30.10
N ALA A 12 -14.69 31.65 -31.17
CA ALA A 12 -14.34 30.28 -31.56
C ALA A 12 -12.83 30.16 -31.88
N GLN A 13 -12.28 31.07 -32.69
CA GLN A 13 -10.85 31.09 -33.03
C GLN A 13 -9.95 31.33 -31.81
N LYS A 14 -10.38 32.17 -30.86
CA LYS A 14 -9.63 32.39 -29.61
C LYS A 14 -9.60 31.14 -28.75
N PHE A 15 -10.73 30.44 -28.66
CA PHE A 15 -10.84 29.20 -27.90
C PHE A 15 -9.97 28.10 -28.51
N GLU A 16 -10.04 27.92 -29.83
CA GLU A 16 -9.21 26.98 -30.59
C GLU A 16 -7.71 27.23 -30.37
N LYS A 17 -7.25 28.49 -30.49
CA LYS A 17 -5.86 28.86 -30.19
C LYS A 17 -5.46 28.53 -28.74
N ALA A 18 -6.36 28.72 -27.78
CA ALA A 18 -6.10 28.41 -26.38
C ALA A 18 -5.98 26.90 -26.14
N LEU A 19 -6.81 26.08 -26.79
CA LEU A 19 -6.72 24.62 -26.72
C LEU A 19 -5.37 24.13 -27.27
N ASN A 20 -5.01 24.60 -28.47
CA ASN A 20 -3.75 24.24 -29.13
C ASN A 20 -2.52 24.61 -28.29
N ARG A 21 -2.51 25.81 -27.70
CA ARG A 21 -1.40 26.27 -26.85
C ARG A 21 -1.19 25.39 -25.61
N ASN A 22 -2.25 24.77 -25.10
CA ASN A 22 -2.19 23.90 -23.92
C ASN A 22 -2.07 22.41 -24.28
N GLY A 23 -1.90 22.07 -25.56
CA GLY A 23 -1.77 20.68 -26.01
C GLY A 23 -3.03 19.82 -25.81
N CYS A 24 -4.21 20.44 -25.69
CA CYS A 24 -5.47 19.73 -25.47
C CYS A 24 -5.84 18.90 -26.71
N THR A 25 -6.08 17.61 -26.51
CA THR A 25 -6.46 16.66 -27.56
C THR A 25 -7.96 16.70 -27.85
N PRO A 26 -8.42 16.24 -29.03
CA PRO A 26 -9.85 16.13 -29.33
C PRO A 26 -10.63 15.28 -28.29
N ALA A 27 -10.04 14.19 -27.79
CA ALA A 27 -10.67 13.34 -26.77
C ALA A 27 -10.86 14.06 -25.41
N GLU A 28 -9.89 14.89 -25.01
CA GLU A 28 -10.02 15.74 -23.82
C GLU A 28 -11.09 16.82 -24.01
N LEU A 29 -11.23 17.35 -25.23
CA LEU A 29 -12.30 18.30 -25.57
C LEU A 29 -13.69 17.64 -25.51
N ASP A 30 -13.82 16.41 -26.01
CA ASP A 30 -15.07 15.63 -25.91
C ASP A 30 -15.43 15.35 -24.45
N THR A 31 -14.42 15.03 -23.64
CA THR A 31 -14.59 14.81 -22.20
C THR A 31 -15.01 16.10 -21.48
N LEU A 32 -14.39 17.24 -21.81
CA LEU A 32 -14.78 18.55 -21.27
C LEU A 32 -16.22 18.93 -21.64
N SER A 33 -16.64 18.55 -22.84
CA SER A 33 -17.95 18.88 -23.41
C SER A 33 -19.07 17.92 -22.98
N SER A 34 -18.74 16.82 -22.31
CA SER A 34 -19.69 15.81 -21.87
C SER A 34 -19.96 15.86 -20.35
N GLY A 35 -21.19 15.55 -19.96
CA GLY A 35 -21.59 15.42 -18.57
C GLY A 35 -21.44 16.71 -17.74
N SER A 36 -20.90 16.58 -16.52
CA SER A 36 -20.83 17.68 -15.54
C SER A 36 -19.48 18.39 -15.49
N LEU A 37 -18.50 18.01 -16.30
CA LEU A 37 -17.11 18.43 -16.13
C LEU A 37 -16.91 19.94 -16.33
N LEU A 38 -17.54 20.53 -17.34
CA LEU A 38 -17.49 21.98 -17.57
C LEU A 38 -18.03 22.78 -16.35
N SER A 39 -19.04 22.24 -15.65
CA SER A 39 -19.58 22.86 -14.44
C SER A 39 -18.55 22.87 -13.29
N GLN A 40 -17.70 21.86 -13.23
CA GLN A 40 -16.63 21.77 -12.23
C GLN A 40 -15.48 22.72 -12.58
N VAL A 41 -15.10 22.80 -13.86
CA VAL A 41 -14.12 23.79 -14.34
C VAL A 41 -14.58 25.22 -14.04
N ARG A 42 -15.88 25.52 -14.22
CA ARG A 42 -16.44 26.83 -13.86
C ARG A 42 -16.28 27.16 -12.37
N ARG A 43 -16.40 26.18 -11.47
CA ARG A 43 -16.18 26.42 -10.03
C ARG A 43 -14.73 26.80 -9.74
N VAL A 44 -13.76 26.25 -10.47
CA VAL A 44 -12.35 26.64 -10.37
C VAL A 44 -12.16 28.07 -10.86
N ILE A 45 -12.70 28.42 -12.04
CA ILE A 45 -12.63 29.78 -12.59
C ILE A 45 -13.26 30.81 -11.63
N ALA A 46 -14.36 30.45 -10.98
CA ALA A 46 -15.06 31.30 -10.01
C ALA A 46 -14.38 31.38 -8.63
N GLY A 47 -13.22 30.73 -8.43
CA GLY A 47 -12.52 30.71 -7.14
C GLY A 47 -13.21 29.86 -6.05
N GLN A 48 -14.21 29.05 -6.42
CA GLN A 48 -14.97 28.19 -5.52
C GLN A 48 -14.37 26.77 -5.38
N ALA A 49 -13.33 26.47 -6.14
CA ALA A 49 -12.57 25.23 -6.11
C ALA A 49 -11.11 25.49 -6.46
N LYS A 50 -10.20 24.60 -6.04
CA LYS A 50 -8.77 24.64 -6.37
C LYS A 50 -8.39 23.40 -7.17
N ILE A 51 -7.47 23.56 -8.12
CA ILE A 51 -6.83 22.41 -8.78
C ILE A 51 -5.76 21.88 -7.82
N VAL A 52 -5.85 20.59 -7.51
CA VAL A 52 -4.80 19.86 -6.79
C VAL A 52 -4.18 18.90 -7.80
N PRO A 53 -2.83 18.86 -7.92
CA PRO A 53 -2.19 17.86 -8.75
C PRO A 53 -2.66 16.47 -8.30
N VAL A 54 -3.23 15.71 -9.23
CA VAL A 54 -3.37 14.27 -9.03
C VAL A 54 -1.96 13.73 -9.25
N GLU A 55 -1.24 13.41 -8.18
CA GLU A 55 -0.04 12.60 -8.33
C GLU A 55 -0.46 11.34 -9.09
N PRO A 56 0.27 10.97 -10.18
CA PRO A 56 -0.05 9.74 -10.88
C PRO A 56 -0.08 8.65 -9.82
N GLN A 57 -1.23 8.01 -9.68
CA GLN A 57 -1.39 6.88 -8.79
C GLN A 57 -0.48 5.79 -9.34
N MET A 58 0.80 5.81 -8.92
CA MET A 58 1.74 4.78 -9.30
C MET A 58 1.15 3.49 -8.75
N ASP A 59 0.86 2.55 -9.65
CA ASP A 59 0.43 1.22 -9.27
C ASP A 59 1.42 0.71 -8.22
N ARG A 60 0.92 0.45 -7.01
CA ARG A 60 1.77 -0.02 -5.89
C ARG A 60 2.29 -1.43 -6.16
N TRP A 61 1.64 -2.14 -7.07
CA TRP A 61 2.06 -3.41 -7.59
C TRP A 61 1.45 -3.64 -8.99
N VAL A 62 2.10 -4.47 -9.79
CA VAL A 62 1.61 -4.89 -11.12
C VAL A 62 1.74 -6.41 -11.27
N THR A 63 0.80 -7.04 -11.96
CA THR A 63 0.87 -8.47 -12.29
C THR A 63 1.87 -8.72 -13.40
N ILE A 64 2.77 -9.69 -13.19
CA ILE A 64 3.67 -10.19 -14.24
C ILE A 64 3.08 -11.47 -14.85
N ASN A 65 2.67 -12.41 -13.99
CA ASN A 65 1.99 -13.65 -14.38
C ASN A 65 1.16 -14.17 -13.18
N SER A 66 0.59 -15.38 -13.30
CA SER A 66 -0.29 -15.98 -12.28
C SER A 66 0.37 -16.28 -10.93
N THR A 67 1.69 -16.29 -10.85
CA THR A 67 2.47 -16.58 -9.64
C THR A 67 3.42 -15.46 -9.26
N THR A 68 3.42 -14.35 -10.01
CA THR A 68 4.44 -13.30 -9.86
C THR A 68 3.84 -11.91 -10.05
N ILE A 69 4.18 -11.02 -9.13
CA ILE A 69 3.88 -9.59 -9.19
C ILE A 69 5.17 -8.79 -8.99
N ALA A 70 5.21 -7.54 -9.49
CA ALA A 70 6.19 -6.56 -9.06
C ALA A 70 5.54 -5.60 -8.07
N VAL A 71 6.21 -5.25 -6.98
CA VAL A 71 5.72 -4.36 -5.93
C VAL A 71 6.65 -3.17 -5.79
N ASN A 72 6.11 -1.95 -5.81
CA ASN A 72 6.87 -0.73 -5.57
C ASN A 72 7.12 -0.57 -4.06
N LEU A 73 8.33 -0.89 -3.62
CA LEU A 73 8.74 -0.82 -2.23
C LEU A 73 8.98 0.60 -1.74
N GLY A 74 9.11 1.58 -2.64
CA GLY A 74 9.32 3.00 -2.28
C GLY A 74 8.04 3.84 -2.26
N ALA A 75 6.91 3.29 -2.73
CA ALA A 75 5.63 4.00 -2.69
C ALA A 75 5.21 4.29 -1.24
N THR A 76 4.61 5.46 -0.99
CA THR A 76 4.08 5.79 0.34
C THR A 76 3.09 4.72 0.80
N PRO A 77 3.34 4.06 1.95
CA PRO A 77 2.48 3.00 2.46
C PRO A 77 1.06 3.46 2.71
N ARG A 78 0.09 2.57 2.48
CA ARG A 78 -1.28 2.82 2.93
C ARG A 78 -1.30 2.89 4.45
N LEU A 79 -2.06 3.86 4.96
CA LEU A 79 -2.26 4.04 6.39
C LEU A 79 -3.16 2.92 6.95
N PRO A 80 -2.88 2.41 8.16
CA PRO A 80 -3.70 1.37 8.78
C PRO A 80 -5.07 1.86 9.25
N PHE A 81 -5.19 3.16 9.58
CA PHE A 81 -6.41 3.80 10.08
C PHE A 81 -6.30 5.32 9.91
N ASP A 82 -7.43 6.01 10.05
CA ASP A 82 -7.50 7.46 9.98
C ASP A 82 -6.72 8.12 11.12
N GLY A 83 -5.94 9.16 10.79
CA GLY A 83 -5.06 9.83 11.75
C GLY A 83 -3.71 9.16 11.97
N ALA A 84 -3.45 7.99 11.37
CA ALA A 84 -2.10 7.43 11.34
C ALA A 84 -1.17 8.26 10.46
N ARG A 85 0.11 8.29 10.81
CA ARG A 85 1.20 8.76 9.94
C ARG A 85 2.26 7.68 9.80
N VAL A 86 3.00 7.70 8.69
CA VAL A 86 4.18 6.84 8.53
C VAL A 86 5.30 7.42 9.37
N GLU A 87 5.77 6.66 10.36
CA GLU A 87 6.91 7.03 11.20
C GLU A 87 8.23 6.62 10.55
N SER A 88 8.27 5.41 10.00
CA SER A 88 9.43 4.94 9.26
C SER A 88 9.02 3.91 8.22
N HIS A 89 9.68 3.91 7.07
CA HIS A 89 9.43 2.99 5.97
C HIS A 89 10.76 2.60 5.32
N ILE A 90 10.98 1.29 5.14
CA ILE A 90 12.16 0.72 4.53
C ILE A 90 11.77 0.13 3.18
N GLY A 91 12.57 0.40 2.16
CA GLY A 91 12.36 -0.10 0.81
C GLY A 91 12.43 1.02 -0.21
N ASN A 92 12.89 0.67 -1.41
CA ASN A 92 12.92 1.56 -2.56
C ASN A 92 12.74 0.75 -3.84
N GLY A 93 12.39 1.44 -4.92
CA GLY A 93 12.25 0.82 -6.24
C GLY A 93 11.22 -0.29 -6.29
N TRP A 94 11.39 -1.19 -7.25
CA TRP A 94 10.49 -2.32 -7.49
C TRP A 94 11.14 -3.62 -7.04
N ALA A 95 10.34 -4.49 -6.43
CA ALA A 95 10.75 -5.84 -6.07
C ALA A 95 9.83 -6.88 -6.71
N ILE A 96 10.40 -7.98 -7.16
CA ILE A 96 9.66 -9.12 -7.70
C ILE A 96 9.21 -9.99 -6.53
N VAL A 97 7.91 -10.21 -6.40
CA VAL A 97 7.31 -11.10 -5.41
C VAL A 97 6.74 -12.31 -6.15
N GLU A 98 7.20 -13.50 -5.79
CA GLU A 98 6.90 -14.74 -6.51
C GLU A 98 6.46 -15.86 -5.56
N ARG A 99 5.34 -16.51 -5.89
CA ARG A 99 4.91 -17.75 -5.26
C ARG A 99 5.58 -18.93 -5.96
N ARG A 100 6.45 -19.63 -5.24
CA ARG A 100 7.06 -20.90 -5.67
C ARG A 100 6.44 -22.08 -4.91
N ALA A 101 6.76 -23.30 -5.36
CA ALA A 101 6.24 -24.53 -4.76
C ALA A 101 6.52 -24.64 -3.25
N ASP A 102 7.68 -24.14 -2.80
CA ASP A 102 8.17 -24.29 -1.44
C ASP A 102 8.06 -23.01 -0.58
N GLY A 103 7.47 -21.94 -1.10
CA GLY A 103 7.37 -20.69 -0.34
C GLY A 103 7.02 -19.45 -1.15
N LEU A 104 7.17 -18.30 -0.51
CA LEU A 104 7.10 -16.98 -1.13
C LEU A 104 8.51 -16.42 -1.25
N TYR A 105 8.82 -15.75 -2.35
CA TYR A 105 10.13 -15.17 -2.62
C TYR A 105 9.99 -13.68 -2.93
N VAL A 106 10.99 -12.90 -2.54
CA VAL A 106 11.13 -11.49 -2.90
C VAL A 106 12.55 -11.28 -3.42
N ASN A 107 12.68 -10.82 -4.67
CA ASN A 107 13.96 -10.69 -5.38
C ASN A 107 14.85 -11.94 -5.24
N ASP A 108 14.27 -13.12 -5.50
CA ASP A 108 14.94 -14.43 -5.36
C ASP A 108 15.34 -14.87 -3.94
N HIS A 109 15.06 -14.06 -2.91
CA HIS A 109 15.24 -14.47 -1.52
C HIS A 109 13.95 -15.03 -0.94
N LYS A 110 14.03 -16.21 -0.33
CA LYS A 110 12.88 -16.84 0.33
C LYS A 110 12.43 -15.99 1.51
N VAL A 111 11.13 -15.76 1.61
CA VAL A 111 10.52 -15.15 2.79
C VAL A 111 10.43 -16.18 3.90
N ILE A 112 10.96 -15.82 5.06
CA ILE A 112 10.89 -16.59 6.30
C ILE A 112 10.03 -15.85 7.31
N LEU A 113 9.30 -16.63 8.11
CA LEU A 113 8.54 -16.12 9.24
C LEU A 113 9.43 -16.20 10.49
N HIS A 114 10.07 -15.08 10.83
CA HIS A 114 10.99 -14.99 11.94
C HIS A 114 10.24 -14.90 13.27
N LEU A 115 10.65 -15.72 14.24
CA LEU A 115 10.20 -15.68 15.61
C LEU A 115 11.39 -15.42 16.53
N SER A 116 11.26 -14.47 17.46
CA SER A 116 12.30 -14.24 18.46
C SER A 116 12.40 -15.46 19.39
N LYS A 117 13.62 -15.82 19.81
CA LYS A 117 13.83 -16.90 20.79
C LYS A 117 13.05 -16.64 22.09
N ARG A 118 12.80 -15.37 22.44
CA ARG A 118 12.05 -14.96 23.63
C ARG A 118 10.55 -15.20 23.53
N GLN A 119 10.02 -15.28 22.30
CA GLN A 119 8.64 -15.67 22.04
C GLN A 119 8.45 -17.20 22.19
N ILE A 120 9.54 -17.97 22.14
CA ILE A 120 9.53 -19.44 22.25
C ILE A 120 9.91 -19.90 23.67
N VAL A 121 10.95 -19.30 24.25
CA VAL A 121 11.58 -19.72 25.50
C VAL A 121 11.43 -18.62 26.55
N GLY A 122 11.05 -18.99 27.78
CA GLY A 122 10.93 -18.07 28.91
C GLY A 122 9.52 -17.47 29.03
N SER A 123 9.42 -16.14 29.02
CA SER A 123 8.17 -15.39 29.19
C SER A 123 7.11 -15.67 28.13
N LYS A 124 7.49 -16.31 27.00
CA LYS A 124 6.62 -16.58 25.83
C LYS A 124 6.05 -15.32 25.18
N PHE A 125 6.71 -14.19 25.42
CA PHE A 125 6.44 -12.92 24.79
C PHE A 125 7.68 -12.05 24.75
N VAL A 126 7.66 -11.07 23.84
CA VAL A 126 8.63 -9.98 23.76
C VAL A 126 7.86 -8.66 23.63
N ARG A 127 8.31 -7.58 24.28
CA ARG A 127 7.68 -6.27 24.10
C ARG A 127 7.94 -5.76 22.69
N GLY A 128 6.98 -5.10 22.05
CA GLY A 128 7.13 -4.65 20.66
C GLY A 128 8.34 -3.73 20.42
N TYR A 129 8.64 -2.82 21.34
CA TYR A 129 9.87 -2.00 21.25
C TYR A 129 11.17 -2.80 21.38
N GLU A 130 11.16 -3.91 22.13
CA GLU A 130 12.31 -4.83 22.21
C GLU A 130 12.47 -5.62 20.93
N LEU A 131 11.36 -6.16 20.39
CA LEU A 131 11.35 -6.87 19.12
C LEU A 131 11.82 -5.96 17.97
N ARG A 132 11.38 -4.69 17.94
CA ARG A 132 11.89 -3.70 17.00
C ARG A 132 13.42 -3.60 17.03
N ARG A 133 14.03 -3.57 18.22
CA ARG A 133 15.49 -3.52 18.36
C ARG A 133 16.16 -4.80 17.88
N GLU A 134 15.57 -5.96 18.17
CA GLU A 134 16.05 -7.27 17.71
C GLU A 134 15.97 -7.45 16.18
N LEU A 135 15.09 -6.68 15.52
CA LEU A 135 14.92 -6.67 14.08
C LEU A 135 15.76 -5.60 13.37
N THR A 136 16.42 -4.69 14.10
CA THR A 136 17.28 -3.67 13.51
C THR A 136 18.38 -4.32 12.65
N GLY A 137 18.50 -3.87 11.40
CA GLY A 137 19.48 -4.41 10.44
C GLY A 137 19.08 -5.73 9.78
N LYS A 138 17.95 -6.33 10.15
CA LYS A 138 17.43 -7.52 9.45
C LYS A 138 16.62 -7.09 8.21
N PRO A 139 16.59 -7.93 7.15
CA PRO A 139 15.85 -7.64 5.92
C PRO A 139 14.34 -7.91 6.11
N VAL A 140 13.67 -7.11 6.93
CA VAL A 140 12.21 -7.22 7.18
C VAL A 140 11.40 -6.67 6.00
N LEU A 141 10.26 -7.31 5.72
CA LEU A 141 9.35 -6.87 4.66
C LEU A 141 8.52 -5.66 5.09
N ASN A 142 8.13 -4.82 4.13
CA ASN A 142 7.39 -3.59 4.37
C ASN A 142 5.88 -3.72 4.04
N ALA A 143 5.09 -2.71 4.40
CA ALA A 143 3.64 -2.75 4.26
C ALA A 143 3.13 -2.73 2.79
N ASN A 144 3.96 -2.35 1.81
CA ASN A 144 3.55 -2.42 0.41
C ASN A 144 3.47 -3.87 -0.08
N ILE A 145 4.37 -4.74 0.38
CA ILE A 145 4.27 -6.18 0.11
C ILE A 145 3.02 -6.75 0.80
N LEU A 146 2.73 -6.35 2.04
CA LEU A 146 1.50 -6.73 2.74
C LEU A 146 0.25 -6.39 1.92
N ASP A 147 0.14 -5.15 1.43
CA ASP A 147 -1.04 -4.72 0.68
C ASP A 147 -1.13 -5.44 -0.67
N ALA A 148 0.01 -5.66 -1.34
CA ALA A 148 0.05 -6.41 -2.59
C ALA A 148 -0.36 -7.87 -2.41
N LEU A 149 0.07 -8.54 -1.33
CA LEU A 149 -0.33 -9.90 -1.01
C LEU A 149 -1.81 -9.98 -0.60
N TYR A 150 -2.31 -9.00 0.15
CA TYR A 150 -3.74 -8.92 0.49
C TYR A 150 -4.61 -8.83 -0.77
N ASP A 151 -4.19 -8.02 -1.75
CA ASP A 151 -4.89 -7.88 -3.03
C ASP A 151 -4.70 -9.14 -3.93
N ASN A 152 -3.68 -9.98 -3.67
CA ASN A 152 -3.33 -11.19 -4.43
C ASN A 152 -3.21 -12.43 -3.52
N PRO A 153 -4.28 -12.87 -2.84
CA PRO A 153 -4.20 -13.90 -1.79
C PRO A 153 -3.74 -15.27 -2.28
N HIS A 154 -3.85 -15.57 -3.58
CA HIS A 154 -3.38 -16.79 -4.22
C HIS A 154 -1.83 -16.94 -4.18
N LEU A 155 -1.11 -15.84 -3.95
CA LEU A 155 0.35 -15.86 -3.77
C LEU A 155 0.77 -16.22 -2.34
N ILE A 156 -0.14 -16.12 -1.37
CA ILE A 156 0.21 -16.33 0.04
C ILE A 156 0.32 -17.84 0.32
N PRO A 157 1.42 -18.32 0.93
CA PRO A 157 1.56 -19.72 1.29
C PRO A 157 0.46 -20.22 2.23
N GLU A 158 -0.05 -21.43 2.00
CA GLU A 158 -1.14 -22.01 2.81
C GLU A 158 -0.72 -22.26 4.27
N ASP A 159 0.54 -22.62 4.48
CA ASP A 159 1.17 -22.83 5.80
C ASP A 159 1.32 -21.54 6.61
N TRP A 160 1.10 -20.37 6.00
CA TRP A 160 1.05 -19.10 6.73
C TRP A 160 -0.27 -18.87 7.44
N LYS A 161 -1.34 -19.62 7.13
CA LYS A 161 -2.67 -19.39 7.72
C LYS A 161 -2.68 -19.72 9.20
N LYS A 162 -2.14 -20.90 9.54
CA LYS A 162 -2.18 -21.47 10.89
C LYS A 162 -0.90 -22.21 11.22
N ASP A 163 -0.67 -22.42 12.51
CA ASP A 163 0.39 -23.30 12.98
C ASP A 163 -0.04 -24.77 13.05
N GLU A 164 0.89 -25.63 13.43
CA GLU A 164 0.68 -27.06 13.61
C GLU A 164 -0.35 -27.43 14.70
N HIS A 165 -0.77 -26.44 15.51
CA HIS A 165 -1.79 -26.57 16.55
C HIS A 165 -3.12 -25.87 16.16
N ASP A 166 -3.30 -25.52 14.89
CA ASP A 166 -4.48 -24.80 14.35
C ASP A 166 -4.65 -23.36 14.87
N ASN A 167 -3.61 -22.77 15.48
CA ASN A 167 -3.64 -21.36 15.88
C ASN A 167 -3.40 -20.46 14.67
N ILE A 168 -4.16 -19.37 14.59
CA ILE A 168 -3.99 -18.35 13.55
C ILE A 168 -2.62 -17.67 13.72
N ARG A 169 -1.86 -17.60 12.63
CA ARG A 169 -0.61 -16.84 12.57
C ARG A 169 -0.89 -15.37 12.21
N TYR A 170 -0.11 -14.46 12.79
CA TYR A 170 -0.06 -13.04 12.40
C TYR A 170 1.29 -12.78 11.77
N ILE A 171 1.29 -12.39 10.50
CA ILE A 171 2.51 -12.10 9.73
C ILE A 171 2.70 -10.59 9.68
N PHE A 172 3.64 -10.08 10.47
CA PHE A 172 3.93 -8.66 10.64
C PHE A 172 5.03 -8.15 9.72
N PHE A 173 4.79 -7.00 9.10
CA PHE A 173 5.66 -6.38 8.10
C PHE A 173 6.40 -5.19 8.72
N TRP A 174 7.41 -5.51 9.52
CA TRP A 174 8.19 -4.57 10.34
C TRP A 174 8.99 -3.52 9.55
N GLY A 175 9.10 -3.65 8.23
CA GLY A 175 9.68 -2.64 7.36
C GLY A 175 8.83 -1.37 7.23
N SER A 176 7.67 -1.29 7.89
CA SER A 176 6.87 -0.06 7.98
C SER A 176 6.31 0.10 9.39
N ILE A 177 6.60 1.25 10.01
CA ILE A 177 6.11 1.64 11.33
C ILE A 177 5.21 2.85 11.15
N TYR A 178 4.05 2.78 11.80
CA TYR A 178 3.07 3.85 11.83
C TYR A 178 2.99 4.44 13.22
N CYS A 179 2.57 5.69 13.30
CA CYS A 179 2.38 6.43 14.54
C CYS A 179 0.97 7.01 14.55
N ASP A 180 0.27 6.92 15.68
CA ASP A 180 -1.01 7.59 15.89
C ASP A 180 -0.84 9.04 16.38
N VAL A 181 -1.96 9.71 16.64
CA VAL A 181 -2.00 11.08 17.14
C VAL A 181 -1.41 11.22 18.55
N ASP A 182 -1.38 10.14 19.33
CA ASP A 182 -0.86 10.09 20.69
C ASP A 182 0.63 9.69 20.74
N GLY A 183 1.27 9.46 19.58
CA GLY A 183 2.67 9.07 19.51
C GLY A 183 2.90 7.55 19.65
N ARG A 184 1.85 6.73 19.73
CA ARG A 184 1.96 5.28 19.85
C ARG A 184 2.30 4.67 18.51
N LEU A 185 3.24 3.71 18.53
CA LEU A 185 3.73 3.09 17.31
C LEU A 185 3.04 1.75 17.07
N CYS A 186 2.75 1.42 15.81
CA CYS A 186 2.21 0.12 15.42
C CYS A 186 2.83 -0.41 14.11
N VAL A 187 2.67 -1.72 13.92
CA VAL A 187 3.09 -2.46 12.71
C VAL A 187 1.88 -3.19 12.16
N ARG A 188 1.78 -3.27 10.82
CA ARG A 188 0.68 -3.97 10.13
C ARG A 188 0.96 -5.45 9.95
N ALA A 189 -0.09 -6.24 9.91
CA ALA A 189 -0.03 -7.69 9.70
C ALA A 189 -1.08 -8.22 8.72
N LEU A 190 -0.78 -9.40 8.17
CA LEU A 190 -1.76 -10.31 7.58
C LEU A 190 -2.10 -11.41 8.57
N CYS A 191 -3.36 -11.85 8.57
CA CYS A 191 -3.80 -13.05 9.26
C CYS A 191 -4.95 -13.70 8.50
N PHE A 192 -5.11 -15.01 8.64
CA PHE A 192 -6.22 -15.73 8.01
C PHE A 192 -7.30 -16.04 9.05
N ARG A 193 -8.44 -15.34 8.96
CA ARG A 193 -9.56 -15.51 9.88
C ARG A 193 -10.86 -15.64 9.09
N SER A 194 -11.81 -16.43 9.60
CA SER A 194 -13.14 -16.58 9.00
C SER A 194 -13.10 -16.88 7.50
N SER A 195 -12.21 -17.80 7.09
CA SER A 195 -12.03 -18.24 5.70
C SER A 195 -11.51 -17.17 4.73
N ALA A 196 -10.95 -16.06 5.22
CA ALA A 196 -10.36 -15.01 4.38
C ALA A 196 -9.07 -14.42 4.98
N TRP A 197 -8.22 -13.86 4.12
CA TRP A 197 -7.09 -13.04 4.55
C TRP A 197 -7.60 -11.68 5.02
N GLY A 198 -7.14 -11.24 6.18
CA GLY A 198 -7.45 -9.95 6.79
C GLY A 198 -6.20 -9.14 7.06
N ARG A 199 -6.34 -7.82 7.06
CA ARG A 199 -5.31 -6.88 7.52
C ARG A 199 -5.55 -6.57 8.99
N SER A 200 -4.48 -6.48 9.75
CA SER A 200 -4.50 -6.08 11.16
C SER A 200 -3.34 -5.12 11.44
N CYS A 201 -3.30 -4.58 12.65
CA CYS A 201 -2.11 -3.94 13.21
C CYS A 201 -1.99 -4.27 14.70
N ASN A 202 -0.77 -4.19 15.23
CA ASN A 202 -0.53 -4.35 16.66
C ASN A 202 0.43 -3.26 17.15
N TRP A 203 0.25 -2.80 18.38
CA TRP A 203 1.05 -1.71 18.93
C TRP A 203 2.38 -2.22 19.48
N LEU A 204 3.39 -1.36 19.45
CA LEU A 204 4.71 -1.67 19.99
C LEU A 204 4.74 -1.67 21.53
N VAL A 205 3.74 -1.03 22.15
CA VAL A 205 3.54 -1.06 23.61
C VAL A 205 3.00 -2.41 24.09
N ASP A 206 2.39 -3.20 23.20
CA ASP A 206 1.81 -4.49 23.54
C ASP A 206 2.86 -5.60 23.58
N ASP A 207 2.46 -6.74 24.15
CA ASP A 207 3.26 -7.96 24.17
C ASP A 207 3.04 -8.75 22.86
N TRP A 208 4.14 -9.26 22.31
CA TRP A 208 4.18 -10.02 21.06
C TRP A 208 4.44 -11.48 21.37
N LEU A 209 3.50 -12.34 21.00
CA LEU A 209 3.40 -13.75 21.39
C LEU A 209 3.95 -14.69 20.31
N GLY A 210 3.97 -16.00 20.59
CA GLY A 210 4.38 -17.04 19.64
C GLY A 210 3.72 -16.97 18.24
N PRO A 211 2.42 -16.63 18.12
CA PRO A 211 1.77 -16.47 16.81
C PRO A 211 2.16 -15.19 16.05
N ASP A 212 2.88 -14.27 16.67
CA ASP A 212 3.23 -12.96 16.10
C ASP A 212 4.59 -13.02 15.40
N LEU A 213 4.55 -13.32 14.11
CA LEU A 213 5.71 -13.62 13.28
C LEU A 213 6.16 -12.40 12.50
N ALA A 214 7.46 -12.11 12.47
CA ALA A 214 8.02 -11.07 11.62
C ALA A 214 8.36 -11.62 10.22
N ALA A 215 7.81 -11.04 9.16
CA ALA A 215 8.19 -11.38 7.80
C ALA A 215 9.55 -10.78 7.45
N SER A 216 10.51 -11.64 7.08
CA SER A 216 11.84 -11.21 6.64
C SER A 216 12.39 -12.10 5.53
N LEU A 217 13.41 -11.63 4.83
CA LEU A 217 14.14 -12.46 3.86
C LEU A 217 15.11 -13.39 4.60
N ALA A 218 15.29 -14.59 4.06
CA ALA A 218 16.41 -15.45 4.45
C ALA A 218 17.73 -14.73 4.15
N SER A 219 18.64 -14.73 5.12
CA SER A 219 20.03 -14.31 4.89
C SER A 219 20.67 -15.23 3.84
N VAL A 220 21.50 -14.63 2.98
CA VAL A 220 22.38 -15.36 2.05
C VAL A 220 23.46 -16.09 2.83
#